data_AF-A0A5U4EG24-F1
#
_entry.id   AF-A0A5U4EG24-F1
#
_cell.length_a   1.000
_cell.length_b   1.000
_cell.length_c   1.000
_cell.angle_alpha   90.00
_cell.angle_beta   90.00
_cell.angle_gamma   90.00
#
_symmetry.space_group_name_H-M   'P 1'
#
loop_
_entity.id
_entity.type
_entity.pdbx_description
1 polymer ?
#
loop_
_entity_poly.entity_id
_entity_poly.type
_entity_poly.pdbx_seq_one_letter_code
_entity_poly.pdbx_strand_id
1 'polypeptide(L)' 'RAGGAGNIRTLMTGYTFTLMNHPTAEVNQEYLLVQTTLFLRDNAQHSGQNQHFTYVTTFELHPTCEV' A
#
# COMPACT_ATOMS: atom_id res chain seq x y z
N ARG A 1 15.20 -0.08 4.68
CA ARG A 1 14.01 -0.83 4.18
C ARG A 1 12.84 -0.57 5.13
N ALA A 2 11.64 -0.37 4.59
CA ALA A 2 10.43 -0.14 5.38
C ALA A 2 9.28 -1.03 4.88
N GLY A 3 8.26 -1.24 5.70
CA GLY A 3 7.08 -2.03 5.35
C GLY A 3 5.80 -1.29 5.71
N GLY A 4 4.72 -1.60 4.99
CA GLY A 4 3.42 -0.98 5.26
C GLY A 4 2.27 -1.82 4.74
N ALA A 5 1.07 -1.45 5.19
CA ALA A 5 -0.18 -2.04 4.73
C ALA A 5 -1.27 -0.97 4.60
N GLY A 6 -2.19 -1.16 3.66
CA GLY A 6 -3.31 -0.26 3.49
C GLY A 6 -4.30 -0.66 2.41
N ASN A 7 -5.37 0.10 2.32
CA ASN A 7 -6.43 -0.07 1.33
C ASN A 7 -6.04 0.62 0.01
N ILE A 8 -4.97 0.14 -0.65
CA ILE A 8 -4.41 0.78 -1.85
C ILE A 8 -4.37 -0.24 -2.99
N ARG A 9 -5.17 -0.02 -4.04
CA ARG A 9 -5.31 -0.98 -5.15
C ARG A 9 -4.31 -0.76 -6.29
N THR A 10 -3.60 0.35 -6.27
CA THR A 10 -2.82 0.85 -7.41
C THR A 10 -1.31 0.71 -7.22
N LEU A 11 -0.85 0.03 -6.15
CA LEU A 11 0.58 -0.20 -5.93
C LEU A 11 1.08 -1.34 -6.83
N MET A 12 2.22 -1.10 -7.48
CA MET A 12 2.88 -2.05 -8.37
C MET A 12 4.36 -2.12 -8.01
N THR A 13 4.90 -3.34 -7.86
CA THR A 13 6.34 -3.54 -7.64
C THR A 13 7.14 -2.95 -8.80
N GLY A 14 8.27 -2.30 -8.50
CA GLY A 14 9.14 -1.63 -9.47
C GLY A 14 8.81 -0.16 -9.72
N TYR A 15 7.69 0.35 -9.19
CA TYR A 15 7.32 1.76 -9.25
C TYR A 15 7.70 2.51 -7.97
N THR A 16 7.80 3.83 -8.07
CA THR A 16 7.98 4.69 -6.90
C THR A 16 6.66 5.32 -6.46
N PHE A 17 6.60 5.72 -5.19
CA PHE A 17 5.58 6.63 -4.69
C PHE A 17 6.19 7.59 -3.67
N THR A 18 5.55 8.75 -3.49
CA THR A 18 5.92 9.72 -2.44
C THR A 18 5.07 9.49 -1.20
N LEU A 19 5.70 9.18 -0.07
CA LEU A 19 5.03 9.20 1.22
C LEU A 19 4.89 10.64 1.70
N MET A 20 3.69 10.98 2.15
CA MET A 20 3.36 12.30 2.68
C MET A 20 2.62 12.16 4.01
N ASN A 21 2.69 13.20 4.85
CA ASN A 21 1.98 13.32 6.12
C ASN A 21 2.31 12.24 7.17
N HIS A 22 3.48 11.63 7.11
CA HIS A 22 4.02 10.82 8.19
C HIS A 22 4.48 11.72 9.36
N PRO A 23 4.22 11.36 10.64
CA PRO A 23 4.58 12.19 11.81
C PRO A 23 6.07 12.52 11.91
N THR A 24 6.93 11.60 11.46
CA THR A 24 8.38 11.82 11.33
C THR A 24 8.67 12.41 9.96
N ALA A 25 9.10 13.67 9.93
CA ALA A 25 9.24 14.45 8.70
C ALA A 25 10.21 13.81 7.69
N GLU A 26 11.31 13.24 8.17
CA GLU A 26 12.37 12.61 7.38
C GLU A 26 11.88 11.36 6.63
N VAL A 27 10.76 10.77 7.05
CA VAL A 27 10.16 9.60 6.40
C VAL A 27 9.30 10.03 5.21
N ASN A 28 8.90 11.30 5.11
CA ASN A 28 8.14 11.83 3.97
C ASN A 28 9.04 12.07 2.76
N GLN A 29 9.21 11.04 1.95
CA GLN A 29 10.10 11.04 0.79
C GLN A 29 9.61 10.05 -0.27
N GLU A 30 10.34 9.93 -1.36
CA GLU A 30 10.07 8.94 -2.39
C GLU A 30 10.66 7.56 -2.01
N TYR A 31 9.89 6.51 -2.27
CA TYR A 31 10.27 5.12 -2.07
C TYR A 31 10.02 4.29 -3.32
N LEU A 32 10.91 3.35 -3.60
CA LEU A 32 10.71 2.25 -4.53
C LEU A 32 9.91 1.12 -3.85
N LEU A 33 8.86 0.64 -4.52
CA LEU A 33 8.14 -0.58 -4.14
C LEU A 33 8.95 -1.81 -4.57
N VAL A 34 9.53 -2.53 -3.61
CA VAL A 34 10.33 -3.74 -3.89
C VAL A 34 9.52 -5.03 -3.80
N GLN A 35 8.39 -5.00 -3.09
CA GLN A 35 7.43 -6.10 -3.01
C GLN A 35 6.02 -5.56 -2.76
N THR A 36 5.01 -6.17 -3.37
CA THR A 36 3.60 -5.84 -3.17
C THR A 36 2.77 -7.11 -3.14
N THR A 37 1.92 -7.28 -2.12
CA THR A 37 0.92 -8.35 -2.05
C THR A 37 -0.47 -7.74 -1.92
N LEU A 38 -1.37 -8.09 -2.83
CA LEU A 38 -2.80 -7.71 -2.74
C LEU A 38 -3.61 -8.91 -2.26
N PHE A 39 -4.27 -8.76 -1.13
CA PHE A 39 -5.27 -9.69 -0.64
C PHE A 39 -6.67 -9.15 -0.91
N LEU A 40 -7.50 -9.92 -1.62
CA LEU A 40 -8.89 -9.59 -1.93
C LEU A 40 -9.80 -10.67 -1.35
N ARG A 41 -10.79 -10.25 -0.56
CA ARG A 41 -11.83 -11.11 0.00
C ARG A 41 -13.20 -10.63 -0.47
N ASP A 42 -13.95 -11.55 -1.06
CA ASP A 42 -15.39 -11.40 -1.23
C ASP A 42 -16.06 -11.52 0.14
N ASN A 43 -16.81 -10.47 0.52
CA ASN A 43 -17.60 -10.51 1.73
C ASN A 43 -18.98 -11.04 1.34
N ALA A 44 -19.20 -12.36 1.44
CA ALA A 44 -20.47 -12.99 1.09
C ALA A 44 -21.67 -12.16 1.59
N GLN A 45 -22.47 -11.63 0.66
CA GLN A 45 -23.55 -10.70 0.97
C GLN A 45 -24.95 -11.32 0.81
N HIS A 46 -25.88 -10.82 1.62
CA HIS A 46 -27.32 -10.83 1.34
C HIS A 46 -27.73 -9.50 0.69
N SER A 47 -28.78 -9.48 -0.15
CA SER A 47 -29.26 -8.27 -0.83
C SER A 47 -29.45 -7.09 0.13
N GLY A 48 -28.91 -5.91 -0.22
CA GLY A 48 -29.10 -4.65 0.50
C GLY A 48 -27.87 -4.10 1.25
N GLN A 49 -26.68 -4.69 1.08
CA GLN A 49 -25.43 -4.22 1.70
C GLN A 49 -24.52 -3.48 0.71
N ASN A 50 -23.88 -2.40 1.15
CA ASN A 50 -23.15 -1.47 0.26
C ASN A 50 -21.69 -1.85 -0.05
N GLN A 51 -21.11 -2.92 0.51
CA GLN A 51 -19.68 -3.24 0.30
C GLN A 51 -19.38 -4.71 0.01
N HIS A 52 -19.09 -5.00 -1.27
CA HIS A 52 -18.92 -6.37 -1.80
C HIS A 52 -17.54 -6.99 -1.52
N PHE A 53 -16.48 -6.18 -1.33
CA PHE A 53 -15.12 -6.68 -1.20
C PHE A 53 -14.31 -5.96 -0.13
N THR A 54 -13.50 -6.71 0.60
CA THR A 54 -12.41 -6.20 1.43
C THR A 54 -11.09 -6.41 0.68
N TYR A 55 -10.24 -5.40 0.66
CA TYR A 55 -8.93 -5.45 0.02
C TYR A 55 -7.89 -4.91 0.98
N VAL A 56 -6.77 -5.62 1.12
CA VAL A 56 -5.62 -5.19 1.91
C VAL A 56 -4.38 -5.40 1.06
N THR A 57 -3.59 -4.34 0.92
CA THR A 57 -2.30 -4.41 0.23
C THR A 57 -1.20 -4.29 1.26
N THR A 58 -0.27 -5.23 1.28
CA THR A 58 0.99 -5.12 2.02
C THR A 58 2.13 -4.86 1.05
N PHE A 59 3.14 -4.11 1.49
CA PHE A 59 4.24 -3.72 0.63
C PHE A 59 5.55 -3.54 1.40
N GLU A 60 6.66 -3.72 0.69
CA GLU A 60 8.01 -3.39 1.15
C GLU A 60 8.61 -2.28 0.30
N LEU A 61 9.37 -1.40 0.97
CA LEU A 61 9.89 -0.15 0.44
C LEU A 61 11.39 -0.02 0.61
N HIS A 62 12.02 0.65 -0.36
CA HIS A 62 13.40 1.12 -0.28
C HIS A 62 13.44 2.64 -0.57
N PRO A 63 14.07 3.47 0.30
CA PRO A 63 14.23 4.89 0.03
C PRO A 63 15.00 5.12 -1.28
N THR A 64 14.59 6.09 -2.09
CA THR A 64 15.33 6.41 -3.32
C THR A 64 16.55 7.31 -3.09
N CYS A 65 16.67 7.90 -1.90
CA CYS A 65 17.83 8.71 -1.51
C CYS A 65 19.05 7.89 -1.04
N GLU A 66 18.90 6.58 -0.82
CA GLU A 66 19.98 5.65 -0.48
C GLU A 66 20.66 5.14 -1.78
N VAL A 67 21.26 6.05 -2.56
CA VAL A 67 22.08 5.74 -3.75
C VAL A 67 23.47 6.35 -3.62
#